data_AF-M0P5B6-F1
#
_entry.id   AF-M0P5B6-F1
#
_cell.length_a   1.000
_cell.length_b   1.000
_cell.length_c   1.000
_cell.angle_alpha   90.00
_cell.angle_beta   90.00
_cell.angle_gamma   90.00
#
_symmetry.space_group_name_H-M   'P 1'
#
loop_
_entity.id
_entity.type
_entity.pdbx_description
1 polymer ?
#
loop_
_entity_poly.entity_id
_entity_poly.type
_entity_poly.pdbx_seq_one_letter_code
_entity_poly.pdbx_strand_id
1 'polypeptide(L)'
;MTDENQQTLSGAGVDEQDTLDLDTLESHLWEAADILRGSIDAADYKNYIFGLLFLKRINDRFDEETEEIAEEYDLDEETVRDERDLHEEFWVPDRARWDHITSQTDNIGEALDKALIAVEDENDVIADRVLSTVDYNDKDRLSDATLDELVTHFSKHRYRNIDLEDPDIFGRAYEYLIRQFADDAGKKGGEFYTPREVVQLLVECVDPEPGNRVYDPCCGSGGMLIYSAEHIRDEGGDMDDVSEQEDPPLDKEFLSGEKLLYNGRRHRLRVTESEYPGPEMQFDGSQFILSVPEDRDVSTRRKRQAVVDWYYRTAEHELPNRAVDYIAKLGLRDVDIDVRELPSRWGEYRYGGIVLNWRLILAPRKIQDYVVAHELAHSKHGDHSDSFWNTVGTLVPDYRERREWLRVHGSTLSV
;
A
#
# COMPACT_ATOMS: atom_id res chain seq x y z
N MET A 1 12.09 2.50 80.47
CA MET A 1 12.62 1.31 79.78
C MET A 1 11.62 0.99 78.69
N THR A 2 12.13 0.94 77.45
CA THR A 2 11.50 0.54 76.18
C THR A 2 10.24 1.29 75.74
N ASP A 3 10.44 2.25 74.84
CA ASP A 3 9.54 2.55 73.71
C ASP A 3 10.40 2.46 72.45
N GLU A 4 10.08 1.54 71.56
CA GLU A 4 10.78 1.35 70.27
C GLU A 4 10.18 2.27 69.21
N ASN A 5 11.09 2.97 68.55
CA ASN A 5 10.84 4.06 67.63
C ASN A 5 10.65 3.51 66.21
N GLN A 6 9.48 3.76 65.61
CA GLN A 6 9.27 3.64 64.17
C GLN A 6 10.12 4.68 63.44
N GLN A 7 11.04 4.24 62.57
CA GLN A 7 11.64 5.10 61.56
C GLN A 7 11.25 4.59 60.18
N THR A 8 10.45 5.43 59.53
CA THR A 8 10.13 5.46 58.10
C THR A 8 11.40 5.58 57.27
N LEU A 9 11.63 4.63 56.36
CA LEU A 9 12.58 4.81 55.25
C LEU A 9 11.82 5.43 54.08
N SER A 10 12.24 6.65 53.74
CA SER A 10 11.83 7.43 52.58
C SER A 10 12.23 6.75 51.27
N GLY A 11 11.39 6.93 50.25
CA GLY A 11 11.46 6.26 48.96
C GLY A 11 12.80 6.38 48.24
N ALA A 12 13.25 5.24 47.71
CA ALA A 12 14.12 5.19 46.57
C ALA A 12 13.28 5.50 45.32
N GLY A 13 13.84 6.32 44.43
CA GLY A 13 13.21 6.78 43.21
C GLY A 13 12.75 5.63 42.33
N VAL A 14 11.65 5.88 41.64
CA VAL A 14 11.20 5.11 40.48
C VAL A 14 12.26 5.34 39.40
N ASP A 15 12.91 4.28 38.90
CA ASP A 15 13.79 4.36 37.74
C ASP A 15 12.99 4.94 36.56
N GLU A 16 13.43 6.09 36.04
CA GLU A 16 13.01 6.58 34.72
C GLU A 16 13.51 5.55 33.70
N GLN A 17 12.60 4.91 32.98
CA GLN A 17 12.97 4.11 31.81
C GLN A 17 13.52 5.07 30.76
N ASP A 18 14.83 5.01 30.49
CA ASP A 18 15.46 5.76 29.41
C ASP A 18 14.87 5.28 28.07
N THR A 19 14.02 6.10 27.45
CA THR A 19 13.48 5.87 26.11
C THR A 19 14.60 6.06 25.07
N LEU A 20 14.46 5.40 23.92
CA LEU A 20 15.36 5.54 22.78
C LEU A 20 15.16 6.92 22.15
N ASP A 21 16.17 7.78 22.27
CA ASP A 21 16.22 9.10 21.64
C ASP A 21 16.79 9.06 20.22
N LEU A 22 16.53 10.14 19.46
CA LEU A 22 16.93 10.23 18.05
C LEU A 22 18.44 10.13 17.86
N ASP A 23 19.24 10.80 18.69
CA ASP A 23 20.71 10.82 18.58
C ASP A 23 21.30 9.41 18.77
N THR A 24 20.73 8.63 19.69
CA THR A 24 21.10 7.23 19.94
C THR A 24 20.70 6.35 18.77
N LEU A 25 19.49 6.50 18.22
CA LEU A 25 19.06 5.75 17.05
C LEU A 25 19.89 6.08 15.80
N GLU A 26 20.19 7.36 15.55
CA GLU A 26 21.06 7.79 14.45
C GLU A 26 22.45 7.14 14.56
N SER A 27 23.05 7.19 15.75
CA SER A 27 24.34 6.57 16.03
C SER A 27 24.29 5.05 15.84
N HIS A 28 23.21 4.42 16.33
CA HIS A 28 22.98 2.98 16.18
C HIS A 28 22.89 2.56 14.71
N LEU A 29 22.13 3.29 13.89
CA LEU A 29 21.99 2.98 12.47
C LEU A 29 23.29 3.26 11.69
N TRP A 30 24.07 4.24 12.11
CA TRP A 30 25.38 4.48 11.53
C TRP A 30 26.39 3.36 11.84
N GLU A 31 26.39 2.84 13.07
CA GLU A 31 27.19 1.66 13.43
C GLU A 31 26.79 0.43 12.59
N ALA A 32 25.51 0.29 12.22
CA ALA A 32 25.07 -0.77 11.31
C ALA A 32 25.69 -0.61 9.90
N ALA A 33 25.85 0.63 9.42
CA ALA A 33 26.56 0.91 8.16
C ALA A 33 28.05 0.58 8.25
N ASP A 34 28.67 0.78 9.42
CA ASP A 34 30.06 0.41 9.66
C ASP A 34 30.27 -1.12 9.59
N ILE A 35 29.31 -1.93 10.05
CA ILE A 35 29.34 -3.41 9.93
C ILE A 35 29.32 -3.84 8.45
N LEU A 36 28.54 -3.15 7.62
CA LEU A 36 28.41 -3.44 6.19
C LEU A 36 29.60 -2.93 5.35
N ARG A 37 30.50 -2.12 5.96
CA ARG A 37 31.55 -1.43 5.22
C ARG A 37 32.59 -2.40 4.65
N GLY A 38 32.81 -2.27 3.34
CA GLY A 38 33.76 -3.09 2.59
C GLY A 38 33.15 -4.34 1.96
N SER A 39 31.94 -4.70 2.37
CA SER A 39 31.14 -5.79 1.82
C SER A 39 30.07 -5.27 0.84
N ILE A 40 29.49 -4.12 1.16
CA ILE A 40 28.43 -3.45 0.37
C ILE A 40 28.93 -2.09 -0.12
N ASP A 41 28.39 -1.62 -1.25
CA ASP A 41 28.64 -0.27 -1.74
C ASP A 41 27.92 0.76 -0.85
N ALA A 42 28.58 1.89 -0.56
CA ALA A 42 28.02 2.91 0.35
C ALA A 42 26.66 3.48 -0.09
N ALA A 43 26.37 3.46 -1.39
CA ALA A 43 25.08 3.88 -1.93
C ALA A 43 23.93 2.91 -1.57
N ASP A 44 24.25 1.66 -1.23
CA ASP A 44 23.29 0.58 -1.00
C ASP A 44 23.09 0.25 0.49
N TYR A 45 23.96 0.71 1.40
CA TYR A 45 23.86 0.45 2.84
C TYR A 45 22.45 0.70 3.40
N LYS A 46 21.84 1.82 2.98
CA LYS A 46 20.50 2.21 3.40
C LYS A 46 19.46 1.12 3.20
N ASN A 47 19.53 0.37 2.09
CA ASN A 47 18.50 -0.60 1.77
C ASN A 47 18.57 -1.80 2.73
N TYR A 48 19.78 -2.24 3.10
CA TYR A 48 20.00 -3.31 4.07
C TYR A 48 19.64 -2.88 5.50
N ILE A 49 20.01 -1.65 5.88
CA ILE A 49 19.70 -1.11 7.21
C ILE A 49 18.20 -0.94 7.37
N PHE A 50 17.50 -0.42 6.36
CA PHE A 50 16.06 -0.22 6.42
C PHE A 50 15.27 -1.52 6.43
N GLY A 51 15.67 -2.52 5.64
CA GLY A 51 14.98 -3.83 5.66
C GLY A 51 15.01 -4.47 7.04
N LEU A 52 16.16 -4.45 7.72
CA LEU A 52 16.29 -4.99 9.09
C LEU A 52 15.62 -4.12 10.14
N LEU A 53 15.77 -2.80 10.07
CA LEU A 53 15.10 -1.87 10.97
C LEU A 53 13.57 -2.08 10.92
N PHE A 54 13.02 -2.20 9.71
CA PHE A 54 11.60 -2.41 9.51
C PHE A 54 11.14 -3.78 10.03
N LEU A 55 11.88 -4.85 9.72
CA LEU A 55 11.57 -6.19 10.23
C LEU A 55 11.59 -6.22 11.76
N LYS A 56 12.60 -5.61 12.39
CA LYS A 56 12.68 -5.53 13.86
C LYS A 56 11.53 -4.72 14.45
N ARG A 57 11.21 -3.57 13.87
CA ARG A 57 10.12 -2.70 14.34
C ARG A 57 8.76 -3.39 14.23
N ILE A 58 8.48 -4.05 13.10
CA ILE A 58 7.24 -4.81 12.94
C ILE A 58 7.16 -5.94 13.96
N ASN A 59 8.24 -6.70 14.16
CA ASN A 59 8.25 -7.74 15.18
C ASN A 59 7.95 -7.19 16.58
N ASP A 60 8.60 -6.09 16.97
CA ASP A 60 8.42 -5.54 18.31
C ASP A 60 7.03 -4.96 18.52
N ARG A 61 6.44 -4.35 17.49
CA ARG A 61 5.04 -3.93 17.50
C ARG A 61 4.08 -5.11 17.59
N PHE A 62 4.35 -6.19 16.87
CA PHE A 62 3.57 -7.43 16.96
C PHE A 62 3.64 -8.06 18.35
N ASP A 63 4.82 -8.09 18.97
CA ASP A 63 4.96 -8.59 20.35
C ASP A 63 4.26 -7.66 21.35
N GLU A 64 4.28 -6.33 21.14
CA GLU A 64 3.53 -5.34 21.94
C GLU A 64 2.01 -5.53 21.80
N GLU A 65 1.48 -5.65 20.58
CA GLU A 65 0.07 -5.93 20.29
C GLU A 65 -0.37 -7.28 20.88
N THR A 66 0.49 -8.31 20.79
CA THR A 66 0.24 -9.63 21.40
C THR A 66 0.04 -9.52 22.92
N GLU A 67 0.91 -8.78 23.60
CA GLU A 67 0.82 -8.55 25.05
C GLU A 67 -0.45 -7.77 25.41
N GLU A 68 -0.77 -6.71 24.65
CA GLU A 68 -1.98 -5.89 24.86
C GLU A 68 -3.27 -6.71 24.72
N ILE A 69 -3.38 -7.53 23.66
CA ILE A 69 -4.53 -8.40 23.42
C ILE A 69 -4.63 -9.50 24.50
N ALA A 70 -3.50 -10.11 24.87
CA ALA A 70 -3.48 -11.14 25.92
C ALA A 70 -4.00 -10.58 27.26
N GLU A 71 -3.59 -9.36 27.61
CA GLU A 71 -4.09 -8.67 28.81
C GLU A 71 -5.57 -8.27 28.68
N GLU A 72 -6.01 -7.75 27.53
CA GLU A 72 -7.40 -7.32 27.32
C GLU A 72 -8.39 -8.50 27.41
N TYR A 73 -8.04 -9.64 26.81
CA TYR A 73 -8.92 -10.81 26.69
C TYR A 73 -8.67 -11.90 27.75
N ASP A 74 -7.70 -11.70 28.67
CA ASP A 74 -7.28 -12.67 29.69
C ASP A 74 -6.90 -14.04 29.06
N LEU A 75 -6.11 -13.98 27.98
CA LEU A 75 -5.62 -15.14 27.23
C LEU A 75 -4.13 -15.35 27.49
N ASP A 76 -3.61 -16.54 27.19
CA ASP A 76 -2.16 -16.75 27.16
C ASP A 76 -1.55 -16.14 25.90
N GLU A 77 -0.39 -15.49 26.05
CA GLU A 77 0.34 -14.84 24.96
C GLU A 77 0.64 -15.79 23.81
N GLU A 78 0.98 -17.07 24.08
CA GLU A 78 1.28 -18.06 23.03
C GLU A 78 0.07 -18.31 22.13
N THR A 79 -1.13 -18.43 22.71
CA THR A 79 -2.39 -18.56 21.95
C THR A 79 -2.67 -17.32 21.12
N VAL A 80 -2.47 -16.12 21.68
CA VAL A 80 -2.68 -14.86 20.94
C VAL A 80 -1.67 -14.72 19.80
N ARG A 81 -0.40 -15.04 20.07
CA ARG A 81 0.69 -14.92 19.10
C ARG A 81 0.45 -15.78 17.86
N ASP A 82 -0.17 -16.95 18.02
CA ASP A 82 -0.40 -17.90 16.92
C ASP A 82 -1.77 -17.77 16.25
N GLU A 83 -2.64 -16.88 16.71
CA GLU A 83 -3.97 -16.65 16.14
C GLU A 83 -4.00 -15.38 15.27
N ARG A 84 -3.91 -15.58 13.93
CA ARG A 84 -3.88 -14.49 12.94
C ARG A 84 -5.08 -13.55 13.05
N ASP A 85 -6.26 -14.06 13.33
CA ASP A 85 -7.50 -13.27 13.31
C ASP A 85 -7.61 -12.28 14.50
N LEU A 86 -6.67 -12.33 15.47
CA LEU A 86 -6.62 -11.39 16.59
C LEU A 86 -5.77 -10.14 16.30
N HIS A 87 -4.89 -10.17 15.31
CA HIS A 87 -3.99 -9.05 15.00
C HIS A 87 -4.57 -8.19 13.90
N GLU A 88 -4.73 -6.89 14.16
CA GLU A 88 -5.36 -5.94 13.23
C GLU A 88 -4.33 -5.08 12.49
N GLU A 89 -3.17 -4.78 13.10
CA GLU A 89 -2.11 -3.96 12.47
C GLU A 89 -1.25 -4.76 11.48
N PHE A 90 -0.44 -5.70 11.99
CA PHE A 90 0.50 -6.48 11.19
C PHE A 90 0.55 -7.93 11.66
N TRP A 91 0.49 -8.87 10.71
CA TRP A 91 0.77 -10.28 10.98
C TRP A 91 2.25 -10.59 10.76
N VAL A 92 2.89 -11.20 11.76
CA VAL A 92 4.29 -11.64 11.68
C VAL A 92 4.38 -13.17 11.72
N PRO A 93 4.56 -13.84 10.57
CA PRO A 93 4.69 -15.29 10.51
C PRO A 93 5.86 -15.81 11.34
N ASP A 94 5.79 -17.04 11.84
CA ASP A 94 6.84 -17.68 12.65
C ASP A 94 8.26 -17.48 12.13
N ARG A 95 8.44 -17.64 10.82
CA ARG A 95 9.76 -17.52 10.17
C ARG A 95 10.30 -16.09 10.13
N ALA A 96 9.44 -15.10 10.34
CA ALA A 96 9.77 -13.69 10.36
C ALA A 96 9.87 -13.11 11.78
N ARG A 97 9.48 -13.87 12.80
CA ARG A 97 9.65 -13.48 14.21
C ARG A 97 11.14 -13.32 14.52
N TRP A 98 11.50 -12.29 15.28
CA TRP A 98 12.89 -11.93 15.53
C TRP A 98 13.66 -13.03 16.31
N ASP A 99 12.96 -13.74 17.19
CA ASP A 99 13.50 -14.92 17.89
C ASP A 99 13.89 -16.05 16.93
N HIS A 100 13.13 -16.22 15.83
CA HIS A 100 13.48 -17.19 14.79
C HIS A 100 14.75 -16.78 14.06
N ILE A 101 14.87 -15.50 13.69
CA ILE A 101 16.03 -14.94 12.99
C ILE A 101 17.30 -15.06 13.83
N THR A 102 17.24 -14.62 15.09
CA THR A 102 18.39 -14.66 16.03
C THR A 102 18.83 -16.08 16.39
N SER A 103 17.96 -17.08 16.23
CA SER A 103 18.31 -18.50 16.46
C SER A 103 19.08 -19.15 15.29
N GLN A 104 19.13 -18.50 14.12
CA GLN A 104 19.83 -19.04 12.95
C GLN A 104 21.35 -18.94 13.13
N THR A 105 22.06 -20.00 12.77
CA THR A 105 23.54 -20.06 12.87
C THR A 105 24.22 -20.23 11.51
N ASP A 106 23.46 -20.63 10.48
CA ASP A 106 23.92 -20.81 9.10
C ASP A 106 22.79 -20.39 8.15
N ASN A 107 23.15 -19.87 6.96
CA ASN A 107 22.18 -19.38 5.96
C ASN A 107 21.25 -18.28 6.49
N ILE A 108 21.82 -17.33 7.25
CA ILE A 108 21.07 -16.23 7.85
C ILE A 108 20.44 -15.36 6.75
N GLY A 109 21.16 -15.15 5.64
CA GLY A 109 20.66 -14.38 4.49
C GLY A 109 19.39 -14.97 3.89
N GLU A 110 19.37 -16.30 3.67
CA GLU A 110 18.18 -16.99 3.17
C GLU A 110 17.00 -16.91 4.16
N ALA A 111 17.27 -16.95 5.47
CA ALA A 111 16.23 -16.80 6.49
C ALA A 111 15.64 -15.39 6.48
N LEU A 112 16.48 -14.35 6.39
CA LEU A 112 16.04 -12.95 6.30
C LEU A 112 15.20 -12.70 5.05
N ASP A 113 15.64 -13.17 3.87
CA ASP A 113 14.88 -13.00 2.63
C ASP A 113 13.49 -13.66 2.73
N LYS A 114 13.43 -14.88 3.27
CA LYS A 114 12.17 -15.60 3.48
C LYS A 114 11.25 -14.93 4.51
N ALA A 115 11.83 -14.29 5.52
CA ALA A 115 11.09 -13.54 6.52
C ALA A 115 10.44 -12.29 5.92
N LEU A 116 11.23 -11.48 5.22
CA LEU A 116 10.75 -10.24 4.58
C LEU A 116 9.64 -10.55 3.57
N ILE A 117 9.82 -11.56 2.72
CA ILE A 117 8.78 -11.99 1.76
C ILE A 117 7.51 -12.46 2.48
N ALA A 118 7.65 -13.23 3.57
CA ALA A 118 6.48 -13.73 4.29
C ALA A 118 5.68 -12.62 4.98
N VAL A 119 6.36 -11.58 5.48
CA VAL A 119 5.71 -10.39 6.02
C VAL A 119 4.98 -9.63 4.91
N GLU A 120 5.58 -9.46 3.73
CA GLU A 120 4.90 -8.82 2.59
C GLU A 120 3.67 -9.60 2.09
N ASP A 121 3.78 -10.93 1.98
CA ASP A 121 2.71 -11.78 1.44
C ASP A 121 1.47 -11.82 2.36
N GLU A 122 1.64 -11.59 3.66
CA GLU A 122 0.55 -11.66 4.65
C GLU A 122 -0.08 -10.30 4.98
N ASN A 123 0.55 -9.20 4.59
CA ASN A 123 0.14 -7.84 4.95
C ASN A 123 -0.11 -7.00 3.68
N ASP A 124 -1.39 -6.85 3.32
CA ASP A 124 -1.83 -6.15 2.10
C ASP A 124 -1.26 -4.72 1.98
N VAL A 125 -1.06 -4.03 3.10
CA VAL A 125 -0.54 -2.65 3.17
C VAL A 125 0.88 -2.52 2.58
N ILE A 126 1.67 -3.60 2.61
CA ILE A 126 3.06 -3.64 2.16
C ILE A 126 3.31 -4.65 1.03
N ALA A 127 2.24 -5.16 0.41
CA ALA A 127 2.29 -6.21 -0.62
C ALA A 127 3.02 -5.82 -1.92
N ASP A 128 3.29 -4.52 -2.14
CA ASP A 128 3.99 -4.00 -3.32
C ASP A 128 5.53 -4.20 -3.29
N ARG A 129 6.03 -5.16 -2.49
CA ARG A 129 7.44 -5.54 -2.37
C ARG A 129 8.37 -4.42 -1.90
N VAL A 130 7.95 -3.70 -0.88
CA VAL A 130 8.72 -2.59 -0.29
C VAL A 130 9.99 -3.07 0.41
N LEU A 131 9.95 -4.26 1.01
CA LEU A 131 10.97 -4.84 1.89
C LEU A 131 11.87 -5.86 1.19
N SER A 132 11.39 -6.55 0.16
CA SER A 132 12.14 -7.58 -0.60
C SER A 132 12.99 -7.01 -1.75
N THR A 133 13.36 -5.72 -1.67
CA THR A 133 14.21 -5.06 -2.68
C THR A 133 15.69 -5.45 -2.57
N VAL A 134 16.07 -6.07 -1.44
CA VAL A 134 17.45 -6.44 -1.09
C VAL A 134 17.58 -7.96 -1.02
N ASP A 135 18.71 -8.47 -1.50
CA ASP A 135 19.08 -9.89 -1.42
C ASP A 135 20.12 -10.05 -0.29
N TYR A 136 19.68 -10.53 0.88
CA TYR A 136 20.58 -10.80 2.00
C TYR A 136 21.36 -12.10 1.81
N ASN A 137 20.94 -12.97 0.88
CA ASN A 137 21.56 -14.25 0.58
C ASN A 137 22.64 -14.17 -0.51
N ASP A 138 23.04 -12.97 -0.95
CA ASP A 138 24.23 -12.76 -1.79
C ASP A 138 25.50 -13.07 -0.99
N LYS A 139 25.90 -14.36 -0.97
CA LYS A 139 27.06 -14.85 -0.22
C LYS A 139 28.40 -14.30 -0.71
N ASP A 140 28.46 -13.74 -1.91
CA ASP A 140 29.67 -13.08 -2.40
C ASP A 140 29.84 -11.69 -1.77
N ARG A 141 28.74 -11.08 -1.33
CA ARG A 141 28.71 -9.77 -0.65
C ARG A 141 28.60 -9.90 0.86
N LEU A 142 27.77 -10.81 1.37
CA LEU A 142 27.42 -10.93 2.78
C LEU A 142 27.73 -12.32 3.30
N SER A 143 28.64 -12.38 4.27
CA SER A 143 28.90 -13.62 5.00
C SER A 143 27.89 -13.80 6.13
N ASP A 144 27.60 -15.05 6.51
CA ASP A 144 26.75 -15.34 7.68
C ASP A 144 27.32 -14.67 8.96
N ALA A 145 28.64 -14.54 9.10
CA ALA A 145 29.24 -13.82 10.24
C ALA A 145 28.92 -12.31 10.25
N THR A 146 28.88 -11.67 9.08
CA THR A 146 28.49 -10.25 8.96
C THR A 146 27.01 -10.07 9.26
N LEU A 147 26.16 -11.00 8.79
CA LEU A 147 24.73 -10.96 9.05
C LEU A 147 24.40 -11.24 10.53
N ASP A 148 25.10 -12.17 11.17
CA ASP A 148 25.01 -12.44 12.61
C ASP A 148 25.38 -11.20 13.44
N GLU A 149 26.48 -10.53 13.07
CA GLU A 149 26.89 -9.27 13.70
C GLU A 149 25.82 -8.18 13.54
N LEU A 150 25.21 -8.07 12.36
CA LEU A 150 24.18 -7.10 12.06
C LEU A 150 22.86 -7.40 12.82
N VAL A 151 22.40 -8.65 12.83
CA VAL A 151 21.22 -9.08 13.59
C VAL A 151 21.43 -8.88 15.10
N THR A 152 22.62 -9.22 15.60
CA THR A 152 23.02 -8.98 16.99
C THR A 152 23.01 -7.48 17.31
N HIS A 153 23.49 -6.65 16.37
CA HIS A 153 23.47 -5.21 16.52
C HIS A 153 22.05 -4.68 16.67
N PHE A 154 21.14 -4.98 15.75
CA PHE A 154 19.73 -4.57 15.84
C PHE A 154 18.97 -5.15 17.06
N SER A 155 19.48 -6.21 17.68
CA SER A 155 18.93 -6.79 18.91
C SER A 155 19.28 -6.00 20.19
N LYS A 156 20.16 -4.99 20.10
CA LYS A 156 20.57 -4.17 21.26
C LYS A 156 19.46 -3.28 21.81
N HIS A 157 18.45 -2.96 21.00
CA HIS A 157 17.34 -2.09 21.36
C HIS A 157 16.00 -2.77 21.10
N ARG A 158 15.01 -2.39 21.89
CA ARG A 158 13.61 -2.67 21.62
C ARG A 158 12.99 -1.45 20.95
N TYR A 159 12.08 -1.71 20.03
CA TYR A 159 11.41 -0.74 19.20
C TYR A 159 9.90 -0.83 19.41
N ARG A 160 9.43 -0.99 20.66
CA ARG A 160 8.00 -0.86 21.02
C ARG A 160 7.65 0.60 21.20
N ASN A 161 6.38 1.00 21.10
CA ASN A 161 5.98 2.40 21.25
C ASN A 161 6.41 2.99 22.59
N ILE A 162 6.29 2.21 23.67
CA ILE A 162 6.72 2.63 25.02
C ILE A 162 8.24 2.85 25.15
N ASP A 163 9.04 2.22 24.29
CA ASP A 163 10.51 2.32 24.34
C ASP A 163 11.04 3.55 23.58
N LEU A 164 10.20 4.33 22.89
CA LEU A 164 10.63 5.44 22.02
C LEU A 164 10.39 6.80 22.68
N GLU A 165 11.27 7.76 22.41
CA GLU A 165 11.05 9.17 22.81
C GLU A 165 9.75 9.72 22.19
N ASP A 166 9.50 9.39 20.92
CA ASP A 166 8.25 9.65 20.22
C ASP A 166 8.03 8.67 19.05
N PRO A 167 6.78 8.49 18.59
CA PRO A 167 6.47 7.57 17.49
C PRO A 167 7.13 7.91 16.14
N ASP A 168 7.55 9.17 15.90
CA ASP A 168 8.12 9.65 14.63
C ASP A 168 9.66 9.51 14.57
N ILE A 169 10.29 8.97 15.61
CA ILE A 169 11.74 8.79 15.67
C ILE A 169 12.31 8.00 14.48
N PHE A 170 11.59 6.98 13.98
CA PHE A 170 12.04 6.19 12.85
C PHE A 170 11.97 6.96 11.52
N GLY A 171 10.97 7.82 11.34
CA GLY A 171 10.87 8.71 10.17
C GLY A 171 12.06 9.68 10.14
N ARG A 172 12.36 10.31 11.28
CA ARG A 172 13.52 11.21 11.41
C ARG A 172 14.86 10.49 11.20
N ALA A 173 15.01 9.28 11.73
CA ALA A 173 16.20 8.47 11.53
C ALA A 173 16.36 8.01 10.06
N TYR A 174 15.25 7.79 9.35
CA TYR A 174 15.24 7.52 7.92
C TYR A 174 15.75 8.72 7.11
N GLU A 175 15.27 9.93 7.43
CA GLU A 175 15.76 11.17 6.82
C GLU A 175 17.26 11.40 7.08
N TYR A 176 17.71 11.16 8.31
CA TYR A 176 19.12 11.23 8.69
C TYR A 176 19.99 10.36 7.79
N LEU A 177 19.62 9.08 7.63
CA LEU A 177 20.39 8.13 6.82
C LEU A 177 20.43 8.55 5.35
N ILE A 178 19.32 9.01 4.77
CA ILE A 178 19.31 9.53 3.41
C ILE A 178 20.28 10.69 3.25
N ARG A 179 20.29 11.63 4.20
CA ARG A 179 21.22 12.78 4.20
C ARG A 179 22.68 12.31 4.25
N GLN A 180 23.02 11.44 5.20
CA GLN A 180 24.40 10.94 5.33
C GLN A 180 24.87 10.19 4.08
N PHE A 181 24.03 9.32 3.52
CA PHE A 181 24.40 8.56 2.31
C PHE A 181 24.43 9.43 1.04
N ALA A 182 23.65 10.51 0.97
CA ALA A 182 23.75 11.46 -0.13
C ALA A 182 25.10 12.20 -0.10
N ASP A 183 25.53 12.64 1.08
CA ASP A 183 26.81 13.30 1.30
C ASP A 183 27.99 12.35 1.00
N ASP A 184 27.94 11.11 1.49
CA ASP A 184 28.96 10.08 1.24
C ASP A 184 29.05 9.66 -0.24
N ALA A 185 27.93 9.66 -0.98
CA ALA A 185 27.89 9.33 -2.40
C ALA A 185 28.34 10.49 -3.33
N GLY A 186 28.67 11.66 -2.78
CA GLY A 186 29.11 12.83 -3.54
C GLY A 186 28.05 13.43 -4.47
N LYS A 187 26.76 13.12 -4.26
CA LYS A 187 25.62 13.69 -5.00
C LYS A 187 25.02 14.85 -4.20
N LYS A 188 24.53 15.89 -4.87
CA LYS A 188 23.82 16.98 -4.18
C LYS A 188 22.47 16.46 -3.67
N GLY A 189 22.29 16.33 -2.36
CA GLY A 189 21.11 15.72 -1.72
C GLY A 189 19.75 16.40 -1.96
N GLY A 190 19.71 17.60 -2.54
CA GLY A 190 18.47 18.37 -2.74
C GLY A 190 17.48 17.80 -3.77
N GLU A 191 17.85 16.74 -4.51
CA GLU A 191 16.94 16.04 -5.44
C GLU A 191 16.12 14.92 -4.75
N PHE A 192 16.47 14.53 -3.52
CA PHE A 192 15.86 13.39 -2.82
C PHE A 192 15.10 13.76 -1.54
N TYR A 193 15.35 14.96 -1.00
CA TYR A 193 14.86 15.37 0.31
C TYR A 193 14.55 16.87 0.33
N THR A 194 13.43 17.23 0.99
CA THR A 194 13.06 18.62 1.27
C THR A 194 13.36 18.91 2.74
N PRO A 195 14.19 19.92 3.10
CA PRO A 195 14.50 20.23 4.49
C PRO A 195 13.25 20.41 5.34
N ARG A 196 13.29 19.87 6.57
CA ARG A 196 12.17 19.89 7.53
C ARG A 196 11.53 21.26 7.70
N GLU A 197 12.33 22.32 7.84
CA GLU A 197 11.81 23.68 8.05
C GLU A 197 11.02 24.17 6.82
N VAL A 198 11.35 23.67 5.63
CA VAL A 198 10.62 23.97 4.39
C VAL A 198 9.35 23.14 4.31
N VAL A 199 9.39 21.85 4.72
CA VAL A 199 8.21 20.98 4.82
C VAL A 199 7.19 21.57 5.78
N GLN A 200 7.60 21.89 7.01
CA GLN A 200 6.75 22.51 8.04
C GLN A 200 6.12 23.81 7.53
N LEU A 201 6.92 24.72 6.97
CA LEU A 201 6.39 25.97 6.42
C LEU A 201 5.35 25.73 5.33
N LEU A 202 5.57 24.76 4.44
CA LEU A 202 4.63 24.47 3.35
C LEU A 202 3.34 23.84 3.88
N VAL A 203 3.43 22.90 4.82
CA VAL A 203 2.26 22.30 5.46
C VAL A 203 1.46 23.33 6.24
N GLU A 204 2.12 24.18 7.04
CA GLU A 204 1.48 25.29 7.75
C GLU A 204 0.81 26.31 6.79
N CYS A 205 1.39 26.53 5.61
CA CYS A 205 0.76 27.39 4.59
C CYS A 205 -0.47 26.75 3.94
N VAL A 206 -0.48 25.42 3.80
CA VAL A 206 -1.59 24.67 3.21
C VAL A 206 -2.71 24.47 4.22
N ASP A 207 -2.37 24.26 5.50
CA ASP A 207 -3.27 24.07 6.63
C ASP A 207 -4.31 22.95 6.39
N PRO A 208 -3.86 21.69 6.22
CA PRO A 208 -4.77 20.58 5.93
C PRO A 208 -5.73 20.30 7.11
N GLU A 209 -7.02 20.18 6.81
CA GLU A 209 -8.06 19.86 7.80
C GLU A 209 -8.45 18.37 7.79
N PRO A 210 -9.01 17.83 8.90
CA PRO A 210 -9.64 16.50 8.90
C PRO A 210 -10.59 16.28 7.70
N GLY A 211 -10.47 15.11 7.06
CA GLY A 211 -11.17 14.70 5.84
C GLY A 211 -10.53 15.18 4.54
N ASN A 212 -9.45 15.94 4.59
CA ASN A 212 -8.74 16.39 3.39
C ASN A 212 -7.99 15.23 2.71
N ARG A 213 -7.75 15.40 1.41
CA ARG A 213 -6.87 14.54 0.62
C ARG A 213 -5.65 15.34 0.20
N VAL A 214 -4.47 14.88 0.57
CA VAL A 214 -3.20 15.59 0.32
C VAL A 214 -2.51 14.97 -0.89
N TYR A 215 -2.08 15.82 -1.83
CA TYR A 215 -1.41 15.38 -3.06
C TYR A 215 -0.01 15.97 -3.15
N ASP A 216 1.01 15.10 -3.13
CA ASP A 216 2.38 15.48 -3.48
C ASP A 216 2.87 14.65 -4.70
N PRO A 217 2.91 15.23 -5.91
CA PRO A 217 3.28 14.51 -7.13
C PRO A 217 4.74 14.06 -7.18
N CYS A 218 5.58 14.56 -6.27
CA CYS A 218 7.01 14.31 -6.21
C CYS A 218 7.43 14.05 -4.75
N CYS A 219 6.63 13.27 -4.00
CA CYS A 219 6.73 13.14 -2.55
C CYS A 219 8.07 12.63 -2.00
N GLY A 220 8.88 11.95 -2.82
CA GLY A 220 10.22 11.50 -2.42
C GLY A 220 10.15 10.58 -1.20
N SER A 221 10.69 11.03 -0.06
CA SER A 221 10.61 10.33 1.22
C SER A 221 9.23 10.39 1.91
N GLY A 222 8.25 11.09 1.33
CA GLY A 222 6.91 11.24 1.89
C GLY A 222 6.79 12.33 2.95
N GLY A 223 7.83 13.15 3.16
CA GLY A 223 7.86 14.15 4.25
C GLY A 223 6.66 15.09 4.28
N MET A 224 6.22 15.62 3.13
CA MET A 224 5.02 16.49 3.07
C MET A 224 3.74 15.77 3.53
N LEU A 225 3.60 14.47 3.23
CA LEU A 225 2.43 13.67 3.58
C LEU A 225 2.42 13.37 5.08
N ILE A 226 3.56 12.96 5.63
CA ILE A 226 3.73 12.68 7.06
C ILE A 226 3.42 13.94 7.87
N TYR A 227 4.05 15.06 7.53
CA TYR A 227 3.85 16.32 8.26
C TYR A 227 2.43 16.87 8.11
N SER A 228 1.72 16.56 7.02
CA SER A 228 0.30 16.92 6.90
C SER A 228 -0.57 16.18 7.91
N ALA A 229 -0.28 14.90 8.17
CA ALA A 229 -0.96 14.13 9.22
C ALA A 229 -0.55 14.62 10.62
N GLU A 230 0.72 14.94 10.84
CA GLU A 230 1.19 15.51 12.11
C GLU A 230 0.54 16.87 12.41
N HIS A 231 0.40 17.74 11.40
CA HIS A 231 -0.28 19.04 11.55
C HIS A 231 -1.72 18.87 12.05
N ILE A 232 -2.45 17.89 11.52
CA ILE A 232 -3.81 17.58 11.99
C ILE A 232 -3.81 17.11 13.44
N ARG A 233 -2.87 16.25 13.82
CA ARG A 233 -2.69 15.80 15.20
C ARG A 233 -2.41 16.97 16.14
N ASP A 234 -1.51 17.87 15.74
CA ASP A 234 -1.11 19.03 16.53
C ASP A 234 -2.25 20.05 16.72
N GLU A 235 -3.17 20.13 15.75
CA GLU A 235 -4.44 20.89 15.83
C GLU A 235 -5.56 20.12 16.57
N GLY A 236 -5.29 18.91 17.07
CA GLY A 236 -6.18 18.11 17.91
C GLY A 236 -7.10 17.13 17.16
N GLY A 237 -6.82 16.86 15.88
CA GLY A 237 -7.47 15.81 15.09
C GLY A 237 -6.75 14.45 15.16
N ASP A 238 -7.27 13.48 14.41
CA ASP A 238 -6.63 12.17 14.23
C ASP A 238 -5.74 12.17 12.98
N MET A 239 -4.56 11.53 13.03
CA MET A 239 -3.67 11.40 11.87
C MET A 239 -4.33 10.61 10.73
N ASP A 240 -5.26 9.72 11.05
CA ASP A 240 -6.01 8.92 10.07
C ASP A 240 -7.15 9.69 9.40
N ASP A 241 -7.45 10.90 9.88
CA ASP A 241 -8.45 11.77 9.24
C ASP A 241 -7.92 12.44 7.96
N VAL A 242 -6.66 12.22 7.56
CA VAL A 242 -6.13 12.66 6.26
C VAL A 242 -5.70 11.47 5.44
N SER A 243 -5.87 11.58 4.12
CA SER A 243 -5.46 10.53 3.19
C SER A 243 -4.62 11.08 2.05
N GLU A 244 -3.72 10.25 1.53
CA GLU A 244 -3.03 10.57 0.29
C GLU A 244 -4.03 10.56 -0.87
N GLN A 245 -3.90 11.55 -1.75
CA GLN A 245 -4.60 11.57 -3.01
C GLN A 245 -3.78 10.83 -4.07
N GLU A 246 -4.27 9.69 -4.57
CA GLU A 246 -3.53 8.93 -5.60
C GLU A 246 -3.37 9.67 -6.95
N ASP A 247 -4.30 10.55 -7.28
CA ASP A 247 -4.39 11.21 -8.58
C ASP A 247 -4.31 12.73 -8.45
N PRO A 248 -3.82 13.46 -9.47
CA PRO A 248 -3.87 14.91 -9.46
C PRO A 248 -5.32 15.40 -9.25
N PRO A 249 -5.54 16.45 -8.45
CA PRO A 249 -6.89 17.02 -8.25
C PRO A 249 -7.45 17.70 -9.52
N LEU A 250 -6.68 17.74 -10.60
CA LEU A 250 -7.03 18.41 -11.83
C LEU A 250 -7.80 17.46 -12.76
N ASP A 251 -8.85 17.98 -13.38
CA ASP A 251 -9.52 17.31 -14.49
C ASP A 251 -8.50 16.92 -15.57
N LYS A 252 -8.59 15.69 -16.08
CA LYS A 252 -7.70 15.23 -17.15
C LYS A 252 -7.82 16.13 -18.38
N GLU A 253 -6.69 16.67 -18.83
CA GLU A 253 -6.60 17.45 -20.06
C GLU A 253 -6.29 16.57 -21.29
N PHE A 254 -6.04 15.28 -21.06
CA PHE A 254 -5.67 14.28 -22.06
C PHE A 254 -4.40 14.69 -22.79
N LEU A 255 -3.37 15.03 -22.01
CA LEU A 255 -2.03 15.34 -22.48
C LEU A 255 -1.14 14.09 -22.51
N SER A 256 -0.08 14.15 -23.34
CA SER A 256 0.94 13.10 -23.37
C SER A 256 1.57 12.92 -21.99
N GLY A 257 1.63 11.69 -21.51
CA GLY A 257 2.18 11.33 -20.20
C GLY A 257 1.13 11.03 -19.14
N GLU A 258 -0.10 11.56 -19.28
CA GLU A 258 -1.23 11.19 -18.42
C GLU A 258 -1.48 9.68 -18.48
N LYS A 259 -2.08 9.13 -17.43
CA LYS A 259 -2.45 7.71 -17.37
C LYS A 259 -3.96 7.55 -17.40
N LEU A 260 -4.43 6.53 -18.13
CA LEU A 260 -5.82 6.14 -18.20
C LEU A 260 -5.98 4.68 -17.74
N LEU A 261 -7.07 4.40 -17.03
CA LEU A 261 -7.34 3.08 -16.46
C LEU A 261 -7.96 2.14 -17.51
N TYR A 262 -7.48 0.91 -17.63
CA TYR A 262 -8.10 -0.10 -18.51
C TYR A 262 -7.78 -1.50 -17.96
N ASN A 263 -8.81 -2.33 -17.83
CA ASN A 263 -8.70 -3.67 -17.24
C ASN A 263 -7.97 -3.68 -15.87
N GLY A 264 -8.16 -2.64 -15.06
CA GLY A 264 -7.55 -2.48 -13.74
C GLY A 264 -6.10 -2.00 -13.75
N ARG A 265 -5.53 -1.65 -14.91
CA ARG A 265 -4.15 -1.16 -15.03
C ARG A 265 -4.11 0.25 -15.61
N ARG A 266 -3.19 1.06 -15.13
CA ARG A 266 -2.98 2.43 -15.60
C ARG A 266 -2.01 2.43 -16.77
N HIS A 267 -2.49 2.80 -17.96
CA HIS A 267 -1.70 2.87 -19.19
C HIS A 267 -1.39 4.31 -19.58
N ARG A 268 -0.16 4.57 -20.03
CA ARG A 268 0.27 5.91 -20.45
C ARG A 268 -0.45 6.34 -21.73
N LEU A 269 -0.85 7.61 -21.79
CA LEU A 269 -1.40 8.27 -22.95
C LEU A 269 -0.29 8.96 -23.73
N ARG A 270 -0.28 8.75 -25.05
CA ARG A 270 0.52 9.50 -26.01
C ARG A 270 -0.40 10.22 -26.97
N VAL A 271 -0.28 11.54 -27.02
CA VAL A 271 -1.00 12.37 -27.99
C VAL A 271 -0.13 12.53 -29.22
N THR A 272 -0.68 12.25 -30.39
CA THR A 272 0.00 12.36 -31.68
C THR A 272 -0.82 13.19 -32.65
N GLU A 273 -0.15 13.89 -33.55
CA GLU A 273 -0.82 14.59 -34.65
C GLU A 273 -1.23 13.60 -35.76
N SER A 274 -2.30 13.93 -36.48
CA SER A 274 -2.82 13.11 -37.56
C SER A 274 -3.57 13.96 -38.60
N GLU A 275 -3.65 13.44 -39.83
CA GLU A 275 -4.41 14.05 -40.92
C GLU A 275 -5.94 13.88 -40.77
N TYR A 276 -6.40 13.13 -39.76
CA TYR A 276 -7.82 12.85 -39.56
C TYR A 276 -8.58 14.08 -39.01
N PRO A 277 -9.87 14.24 -39.37
CA PRO A 277 -10.63 15.46 -39.06
C PRO A 277 -11.06 15.60 -37.59
N GLY A 278 -10.89 14.56 -36.78
CA GLY A 278 -11.32 14.53 -35.38
C GLY A 278 -10.40 13.67 -34.51
N PRO A 279 -10.48 13.87 -33.18
CA PRO A 279 -9.70 13.08 -32.25
C PRO A 279 -10.12 11.60 -32.32
N GLU A 280 -9.16 10.70 -32.40
CA GLU A 280 -9.37 9.27 -32.39
C GLU A 280 -8.45 8.60 -31.38
N MET A 281 -9.01 7.69 -30.60
CA MET A 281 -8.31 6.98 -29.55
C MET A 281 -8.08 5.52 -29.96
N GLN A 282 -6.90 5.01 -29.66
CA GLN A 282 -6.50 3.63 -29.91
C GLN A 282 -5.64 3.11 -28.73
N PHE A 283 -5.54 1.78 -28.61
CA PHE A 283 -4.67 1.12 -27.64
C PHE A 283 -3.81 0.09 -28.38
N ASP A 284 -2.49 0.18 -28.22
CA ASP A 284 -1.54 -0.70 -28.93
C ASP A 284 -1.20 -1.99 -28.15
N GLY A 285 -1.83 -2.21 -26.99
CA GLY A 285 -1.51 -3.30 -26.05
C GLY A 285 -0.64 -2.84 -24.88
N SER A 286 0.04 -1.70 -25.00
CA SER A 286 0.94 -1.16 -23.98
C SER A 286 0.54 0.25 -23.52
N GLN A 287 0.19 1.11 -24.47
CA GLN A 287 -0.12 2.52 -24.23
C GLN A 287 -1.33 2.95 -25.06
N PHE A 288 -1.93 4.04 -24.62
CA PHE A 288 -2.99 4.70 -25.36
C PHE A 288 -2.41 5.71 -26.34
N ILE A 289 -3.01 5.79 -27.52
CA ILE A 289 -2.64 6.74 -28.57
C ILE A 289 -3.87 7.56 -28.89
N LEU A 290 -3.84 8.85 -28.56
CA LEU A 290 -4.85 9.83 -28.94
C LEU A 290 -4.33 10.64 -30.12
N SER A 291 -4.83 10.31 -31.31
CA SER A 291 -4.55 11.07 -32.53
C SER A 291 -5.43 12.32 -32.56
N VAL A 292 -4.85 13.50 -32.72
CA VAL A 292 -5.56 14.78 -32.87
C VAL A 292 -5.24 15.42 -34.22
N PRO A 293 -6.12 16.25 -34.80
CA PRO A 293 -5.86 16.90 -36.09
C PRO A 293 -4.67 17.86 -36.02
N GLU A 294 -3.84 17.85 -37.07
CA GLU A 294 -2.78 18.86 -37.27
C GLU A 294 -3.36 20.29 -37.32
N ASP A 295 -2.62 21.25 -36.76
CA ASP A 295 -2.90 22.69 -36.81
C ASP A 295 -4.26 23.15 -36.23
N ARG A 296 -4.85 22.36 -35.33
CA ARG A 296 -6.07 22.76 -34.61
C ARG A 296 -5.96 22.47 -33.14
N ASP A 297 -6.18 23.49 -32.32
CA ASP A 297 -6.39 23.29 -30.89
C ASP A 297 -7.69 22.49 -30.68
N VAL A 298 -7.54 21.27 -30.16
CA VAL A 298 -8.66 20.39 -29.86
C VAL A 298 -9.02 20.57 -28.40
N SER A 299 -10.23 21.07 -28.15
CA SER A 299 -10.72 21.24 -26.78
C SER A 299 -10.72 19.93 -25.99
N THR A 300 -10.44 20.03 -24.70
CA THR A 300 -10.45 18.90 -23.73
C THR A 300 -11.75 18.09 -23.83
N ARG A 301 -12.89 18.75 -24.03
CA ARG A 301 -14.19 18.08 -24.23
C ARG A 301 -14.20 17.13 -25.42
N ARG A 302 -13.59 17.51 -26.55
CA ARG A 302 -13.53 16.66 -27.76
C ARG A 302 -12.55 15.50 -27.58
N LYS A 303 -11.42 15.74 -26.91
CA LYS A 303 -10.48 14.68 -26.53
C LYS A 303 -11.14 13.64 -25.62
N ARG A 304 -11.80 14.11 -24.55
CA ARG A 304 -12.60 13.30 -23.62
C ARG A 304 -13.64 12.46 -24.35
N GLN A 305 -14.38 13.06 -25.29
CA GLN A 305 -15.38 12.32 -26.07
C GLN A 305 -14.75 11.16 -26.85
N ALA A 306 -13.61 11.37 -27.53
CA ALA A 306 -12.93 10.31 -28.26
C ALA A 306 -12.45 9.17 -27.35
N VAL A 307 -11.99 9.51 -26.14
CA VAL A 307 -11.59 8.52 -25.13
C VAL A 307 -12.80 7.71 -24.65
N VAL A 308 -13.90 8.38 -24.30
CA VAL A 308 -15.16 7.71 -23.88
C VAL A 308 -15.71 6.84 -25.01
N ASP A 309 -15.73 7.33 -26.25
CA ASP A 309 -16.21 6.59 -27.42
C ASP A 309 -15.37 5.32 -27.66
N TRP A 310 -14.07 5.37 -27.38
CA TRP A 310 -13.21 4.19 -27.44
C TRP A 310 -13.52 3.19 -26.34
N TYR A 311 -13.66 3.63 -25.09
CA TYR A 311 -14.03 2.74 -24.00
C TYR A 311 -15.39 2.08 -24.21
N TYR A 312 -16.37 2.84 -24.69
CA TYR A 312 -17.70 2.32 -24.98
C TYR A 312 -17.66 1.23 -26.06
N ARG A 313 -17.03 1.51 -27.21
CA ARG A 313 -16.86 0.52 -28.29
C ARG A 313 -16.09 -0.72 -27.83
N THR A 314 -15.07 -0.53 -27.01
CA THR A 314 -14.26 -1.62 -26.45
C THR A 314 -15.09 -2.46 -25.48
N ALA A 315 -15.89 -1.82 -24.63
CA ALA A 315 -16.79 -2.50 -23.69
C ALA A 315 -17.89 -3.30 -24.42
N GLU A 316 -18.50 -2.74 -25.46
CA GLU A 316 -19.48 -3.43 -26.33
C GLU A 316 -18.88 -4.70 -26.96
N HIS A 317 -17.61 -4.69 -27.31
CA HIS A 317 -16.94 -5.84 -27.90
C HIS A 317 -16.44 -6.84 -26.85
N GLU A 318 -15.86 -6.38 -25.74
CA GLU A 318 -15.19 -7.25 -24.77
C GLU A 318 -16.11 -7.81 -23.69
N LEU A 319 -17.01 -7.00 -23.12
CA LEU A 319 -17.82 -7.43 -21.96
C LEU A 319 -18.76 -8.60 -22.29
N PRO A 320 -19.44 -8.67 -23.46
CA PRO A 320 -20.27 -9.82 -23.81
C PRO A 320 -19.48 -11.13 -23.88
N ASN A 321 -18.23 -11.08 -24.33
CA ASN A 321 -17.36 -12.27 -24.38
C ASN A 321 -17.06 -12.82 -22.98
N ARG A 322 -17.08 -11.98 -21.93
CA ARG A 322 -16.88 -12.41 -20.54
C ARG A 322 -18.04 -13.26 -20.03
N ALA A 323 -19.25 -13.06 -20.55
CA ALA A 323 -20.45 -13.77 -20.12
C ALA A 323 -20.59 -15.19 -20.69
N VAL A 324 -19.89 -15.51 -21.77
CA VAL A 324 -20.06 -16.77 -22.53
C VAL A 324 -19.92 -17.99 -21.63
N ASP A 325 -18.86 -18.04 -20.82
CA ASP A 325 -18.60 -19.19 -19.94
C ASP A 325 -19.65 -19.30 -18.82
N TYR A 326 -20.12 -18.17 -18.27
CA TYR A 326 -21.11 -18.14 -17.20
C TYR A 326 -22.51 -18.52 -17.70
N ILE A 327 -22.89 -18.06 -18.89
CA ILE A 327 -24.13 -18.47 -19.58
C ILE A 327 -24.15 -19.99 -19.76
N ALA A 328 -23.04 -20.56 -20.23
CA ALA A 328 -22.91 -22.01 -20.41
C ALA A 328 -23.02 -22.77 -19.08
N LYS A 329 -22.32 -22.31 -18.03
CA LYS A 329 -22.38 -22.91 -16.68
C LYS A 329 -23.79 -22.90 -16.08
N LEU A 330 -24.59 -21.86 -16.34
CA LEU A 330 -25.97 -21.74 -15.87
C LEU A 330 -27.00 -22.47 -16.74
N GLY A 331 -26.55 -23.06 -17.87
CA GLY A 331 -27.41 -23.73 -18.84
C GLY A 331 -28.41 -22.80 -19.52
N LEU A 332 -28.06 -21.51 -19.64
CA LEU A 332 -28.89 -20.51 -20.31
C LEU A 332 -28.65 -20.56 -21.84
N ARG A 333 -29.63 -20.08 -22.60
CA ARG A 333 -29.57 -19.96 -24.06
C ARG A 333 -30.18 -18.63 -24.48
N ASP A 334 -29.70 -18.08 -25.58
CA ASP A 334 -30.24 -16.87 -26.20
C ASP A 334 -30.31 -15.67 -25.21
N VAL A 335 -29.27 -15.50 -24.39
CA VAL A 335 -29.15 -14.37 -23.46
C VAL A 335 -28.68 -13.14 -24.22
N ASP A 336 -29.51 -12.10 -24.24
CA ASP A 336 -29.14 -10.81 -24.79
C ASP A 336 -28.20 -10.08 -23.80
N ILE A 337 -27.11 -9.52 -24.31
CA ILE A 337 -26.13 -8.77 -23.50
C ILE A 337 -25.97 -7.42 -24.14
N ASP A 338 -26.41 -6.40 -23.42
CA ASP A 338 -26.27 -5.02 -23.85
C ASP A 338 -25.26 -4.27 -22.96
N VAL A 339 -24.60 -3.27 -23.54
CA VAL A 339 -23.63 -2.43 -22.84
C VAL A 339 -24.04 -0.98 -23.00
N ARG A 340 -24.26 -0.28 -21.88
CA ARG A 340 -24.68 1.13 -21.87
C ARG A 340 -24.25 1.85 -20.60
N GLU A 341 -24.52 3.15 -20.52
CA GLU A 341 -24.35 3.92 -19.28
C GLU A 341 -25.48 3.58 -18.28
N LEU A 342 -25.12 3.24 -17.04
CA LEU A 342 -26.06 3.05 -15.93
C LEU A 342 -25.71 4.04 -14.79
N PRO A 343 -26.65 4.89 -14.32
CA PRO A 343 -26.32 5.98 -13.38
C PRO A 343 -25.84 5.54 -11.99
N SER A 344 -26.36 4.42 -11.47
CA SER A 344 -26.15 4.01 -10.07
C SER A 344 -25.83 2.53 -9.89
N ARG A 345 -25.58 1.82 -11.00
CA ARG A 345 -25.41 0.36 -11.01
C ARG A 345 -24.34 -0.05 -12.02
N TRP A 346 -23.75 -1.21 -11.75
CA TRP A 346 -22.75 -1.85 -12.61
C TRP A 346 -23.38 -2.78 -13.64
N GLY A 347 -24.56 -3.31 -13.35
CA GLY A 347 -25.37 -4.06 -14.26
C GLY A 347 -26.83 -4.10 -13.84
N GLU A 348 -27.66 -4.68 -14.70
CA GLU A 348 -29.02 -5.08 -14.36
C GLU A 348 -29.47 -6.26 -15.23
N TYR A 349 -30.16 -7.22 -14.62
CA TYR A 349 -30.87 -8.27 -15.35
C TYR A 349 -32.28 -7.80 -15.75
N ARG A 350 -32.61 -7.86 -17.05
CA ARG A 350 -33.96 -7.56 -17.56
C ARG A 350 -34.31 -8.39 -18.79
N TYR A 351 -35.57 -8.80 -18.89
CA TYR A 351 -36.15 -9.46 -20.07
C TYR A 351 -35.40 -10.71 -20.58
N GLY A 352 -34.76 -11.47 -19.68
CA GLY A 352 -33.99 -12.66 -20.07
C GLY A 352 -32.55 -12.36 -20.53
N GLY A 353 -32.14 -11.09 -20.50
CA GLY A 353 -30.79 -10.62 -20.78
C GLY A 353 -30.18 -9.84 -19.62
N ILE A 354 -28.94 -9.40 -19.82
CA ILE A 354 -28.24 -8.52 -18.89
C ILE A 354 -27.83 -7.23 -19.61
N VAL A 355 -27.84 -6.14 -18.86
CA VAL A 355 -27.30 -4.86 -19.28
C VAL A 355 -26.10 -4.57 -18.40
N LEU A 356 -24.96 -4.28 -18.99
CA LEU A 356 -23.70 -4.01 -18.29
C LEU A 356 -23.30 -2.55 -18.46
N ASN A 357 -22.75 -1.94 -17.41
CA ASN A 357 -22.21 -0.59 -17.49
C ASN A 357 -20.87 -0.61 -18.25
N TRP A 358 -20.73 0.21 -19.31
CA TRP A 358 -19.48 0.25 -20.10
C TRP A 358 -18.24 0.55 -19.25
N ARG A 359 -18.40 1.31 -18.16
CA ARG A 359 -17.31 1.63 -17.22
C ARG A 359 -16.68 0.40 -16.58
N LEU A 360 -17.33 -0.76 -16.61
CA LEU A 360 -16.72 -2.03 -16.15
C LEU A 360 -15.42 -2.36 -16.88
N ILE A 361 -15.23 -1.89 -18.11
CA ILE A 361 -13.99 -2.12 -18.86
C ILE A 361 -12.76 -1.48 -18.19
N LEU A 362 -12.98 -0.50 -17.31
CA LEU A 362 -11.94 0.12 -16.50
C LEU A 362 -11.51 -0.79 -15.34
N ALA A 363 -12.42 -1.60 -14.81
CA ALA A 363 -12.16 -2.48 -13.66
C ALA A 363 -11.26 -3.67 -14.03
N PRO A 364 -10.55 -4.27 -13.05
CA PRO A 364 -9.84 -5.53 -13.28
C PRO A 364 -10.77 -6.61 -13.84
N ARG A 365 -10.21 -7.46 -14.71
CA ARG A 365 -10.93 -8.56 -15.35
C ARG A 365 -11.75 -9.40 -14.35
N LYS A 366 -11.17 -9.75 -13.21
CA LYS A 366 -11.86 -10.50 -12.13
C LYS A 366 -13.13 -9.80 -11.63
N ILE A 367 -13.14 -8.47 -11.58
CA ILE A 367 -14.30 -7.68 -11.13
C ILE A 367 -15.39 -7.65 -12.18
N GLN A 368 -15.03 -7.52 -13.46
CA GLN A 368 -15.97 -7.64 -14.58
C GLN A 368 -16.71 -8.99 -14.52
N ASP A 369 -15.96 -10.07 -14.31
CA ASP A 369 -16.49 -11.43 -14.20
C ASP A 369 -17.49 -11.57 -13.04
N TYR A 370 -17.21 -10.93 -11.90
CA TYR A 370 -18.13 -10.92 -10.77
C TYR A 370 -19.45 -10.25 -11.12
N VAL A 371 -19.43 -9.06 -11.73
CA VAL A 371 -20.66 -8.35 -12.09
C VAL A 371 -21.46 -9.14 -13.12
N VAL A 372 -20.80 -9.71 -14.12
CA VAL A 372 -21.45 -10.58 -15.12
C VAL A 372 -22.11 -11.78 -14.46
N ALA A 373 -21.41 -12.49 -13.56
CA ALA A 373 -21.96 -13.63 -12.85
C ALA A 373 -23.12 -13.23 -11.93
N HIS A 374 -23.03 -12.07 -11.26
CA HIS A 374 -24.09 -11.51 -10.43
C HIS A 374 -25.37 -11.27 -11.23
N GLU A 375 -25.28 -10.57 -12.36
CA GLU A 375 -26.46 -10.28 -13.19
C GLU A 375 -27.04 -11.55 -13.82
N LEU A 376 -26.21 -12.50 -14.23
CA LEU A 376 -26.70 -13.76 -14.78
C LEU A 376 -27.36 -14.65 -13.71
N ALA A 377 -26.95 -14.58 -12.45
CA ALA A 377 -27.58 -15.31 -11.36
C ALA A 377 -29.05 -14.88 -11.15
N HIS A 378 -29.40 -13.64 -11.51
CA HIS A 378 -30.78 -13.16 -11.49
C HIS A 378 -31.71 -13.89 -12.48
N SER A 379 -31.16 -14.64 -13.45
CA SER A 379 -31.96 -15.53 -14.31
C SER A 379 -32.59 -16.72 -13.56
N LYS A 380 -32.02 -17.11 -12.42
CA LYS A 380 -32.50 -18.22 -11.57
C LYS A 380 -33.22 -17.71 -10.32
N HIS A 381 -32.78 -16.58 -9.78
CA HIS A 381 -33.25 -16.05 -8.49
C HIS A 381 -33.62 -14.58 -8.60
N GLY A 382 -34.87 -14.24 -8.25
CA GLY A 382 -35.38 -12.87 -8.34
C GLY A 382 -34.94 -11.93 -7.21
N ASP A 383 -34.23 -12.46 -6.21
CA ASP A 383 -33.77 -11.75 -5.01
C ASP A 383 -32.33 -12.13 -4.65
N HIS A 384 -31.76 -11.44 -3.64
CA HIS A 384 -30.42 -11.70 -3.10
C HIS A 384 -30.43 -12.70 -1.94
N SER A 385 -31.25 -13.77 -2.04
CA SER A 385 -31.32 -14.85 -1.06
C SER A 385 -30.02 -15.68 -0.97
N ASP A 386 -29.90 -16.54 0.04
CA ASP A 386 -28.76 -17.47 0.15
C ASP A 386 -28.59 -18.33 -1.10
N SER A 387 -29.70 -18.71 -1.75
CA SER A 387 -29.67 -19.47 -3.01
C SER A 387 -29.06 -18.67 -4.17
N PHE A 388 -29.31 -17.35 -4.20
CA PHE A 388 -28.65 -16.45 -5.14
C PHE A 388 -27.14 -16.40 -4.88
N TRP A 389 -26.73 -16.14 -3.63
CA TRP A 389 -25.30 -16.04 -3.29
C TRP A 389 -24.55 -17.36 -3.45
N ASN A 390 -25.18 -18.50 -3.19
CA ASN A 390 -24.62 -19.82 -3.49
C ASN A 390 -24.39 -20.01 -5.00
N THR A 391 -25.30 -19.50 -5.83
CA THR A 391 -25.15 -19.54 -7.30
C THR A 391 -23.98 -18.65 -7.74
N VAL A 392 -23.91 -17.42 -7.23
CA VAL A 392 -22.78 -16.51 -7.51
C VAL A 392 -21.46 -17.12 -7.05
N GLY A 393 -21.38 -17.66 -5.83
CA GLY A 393 -20.19 -18.32 -5.29
C GLY A 393 -19.78 -19.58 -6.07
N THR A 394 -20.73 -20.29 -6.68
CA THR A 394 -20.42 -21.43 -7.56
C THR A 394 -19.77 -20.96 -8.88
N LEU A 395 -20.17 -19.79 -9.39
CA LEU A 395 -19.61 -19.23 -10.62
C LEU A 395 -18.27 -18.52 -10.37
N VAL A 396 -18.19 -17.82 -9.23
CA VAL A 396 -17.09 -16.95 -8.81
C VAL A 396 -16.86 -17.16 -7.30
N PRO A 397 -15.96 -18.07 -6.91
CA PRO A 397 -15.77 -18.45 -5.50
C PRO A 397 -15.36 -17.29 -4.58
N ASP A 398 -14.51 -16.39 -5.07
CA ASP A 398 -13.98 -15.19 -4.42
C ASP A 398 -14.92 -13.97 -4.59
N TYR A 399 -16.24 -14.17 -4.76
CA TYR A 399 -17.16 -13.07 -5.04
C TYR A 399 -17.24 -12.02 -3.92
N ARG A 400 -16.93 -12.39 -2.67
CA ARG A 400 -16.99 -11.47 -1.52
C ARG A 400 -15.91 -10.39 -1.63
N GLU A 401 -14.66 -10.79 -1.88
CA GLU A 401 -13.54 -9.88 -2.14
C GLU A 401 -13.82 -8.99 -3.35
N ARG A 402 -14.33 -9.57 -4.44
CA ARG A 402 -14.64 -8.80 -5.67
C ARG A 402 -15.77 -7.79 -5.46
N ARG A 403 -16.78 -8.14 -4.65
CA ARG A 403 -17.86 -7.23 -4.25
C ARG A 403 -17.32 -6.08 -3.40
N GLU A 404 -16.45 -6.40 -2.46
CA GLU A 404 -15.84 -5.41 -1.58
C GLU A 404 -14.94 -4.45 -2.36
N TRP A 405 -14.12 -4.99 -3.26
CA TRP A 405 -13.32 -4.18 -4.18
C TRP A 405 -14.21 -3.18 -4.96
N LEU A 406 -15.35 -3.63 -5.48
CA LEU A 406 -16.26 -2.77 -6.23
C LEU A 406 -16.96 -1.72 -5.35
N ARG A 407 -17.17 -2.02 -4.05
CA ARG A 407 -17.70 -1.06 -3.06
C ARG A 407 -16.70 0.08 -2.81
N VAL A 408 -15.42 -0.27 -2.64
CA VAL A 408 -14.35 0.68 -2.33
C VAL A 408 -13.94 1.49 -3.56
N HIS A 409 -13.72 0.82 -4.69
CA HIS A 409 -13.11 1.43 -5.89
C HIS A 409 -14.13 1.81 -6.96
N GLY A 410 -15.41 1.43 -6.84
CA GLY A 410 -16.39 1.67 -7.89
C GLY A 410 -16.53 3.14 -8.28
N SER A 411 -16.42 4.05 -7.31
CA SER A 411 -16.48 5.50 -7.55
C SER A 411 -15.30 6.03 -8.39
N THR A 412 -14.16 5.34 -8.40
CA THR A 412 -12.95 5.78 -9.12
C THR A 412 -12.94 5.33 -10.59
N LEU A 413 -13.83 4.41 -10.98
CA LEU A 413 -13.98 3.92 -12.35
C LEU A 413 -14.66 4.95 -13.25
N SER A 414 -14.02 6.09 -13.42
CA SER A 414 -14.45 7.20 -14.27
C SER A 414 -13.35 7.57 -15.26
N VAL A 415 -13.76 8.25 -16.33
CA VAL A 415 -12.88 8.86 -17.33
C VAL A 415 -12.95 10.35 -17.10
#